data_AF-A0A836RPU9-F1
#
_entry.id   AF-A0A836RPU9-F1
#
_cell.length_a   1.000
_cell.length_b   1.000
_cell.length_c   1.000
_cell.angle_alpha   90.00
_cell.angle_beta   90.00
_cell.angle_gamma   90.00
#
_symmetry.space_group_name_H-M   'P 1'
#
loop_
_entity.id
_entity.type
_entity.pdbx_description
1 polymer ?
#
loop_
_entity_poly.entity_id
_entity_poly.type
_entity_poly.pdbx_seq_one_letter_code
_entity_poly.pdbx_strand_id
1 'polypeptide(L)'
;MIEERIITQAIISSYLKRLSRVIPADVVIVGGGPSGLVASYYLAKARLKVVLFERELRLGGGMPGGGMMFNQIVVQDEARMILDQFRVRYEEYEADYYVASALETISAITFQAIQAGAQIFNNISVEDLKIIDDKVCGVVINWTPVERAKLHVDPLVIDCRFVVDATGHPAEVIRTLEKKTGRVICKGEGPMWAEMGERMIVENTKEVFPNLYVCGMAANAVFGGPRMGPIFGGMLLSGQKVGQLIISQIW
;
A
#
# COMPACT_ATOMS: atom_id res chain seq x y z
N MET A 1 -28.91 24.33 15.43
CA MET A 1 -27.85 24.53 16.44
C MET A 1 -26.94 23.32 16.38
N ILE A 2 -25.62 23.49 16.46
CA ILE A 2 -24.65 22.38 16.43
C ILE A 2 -24.38 21.99 17.89
N GLU A 3 -24.44 20.70 18.24
CA GLU A 3 -24.21 20.18 19.61
C GLU A 3 -22.95 19.29 19.67
N GLU A 4 -22.07 19.54 20.63
CA GLU A 4 -20.82 18.79 20.86
C GLU A 4 -21.09 17.30 21.14
N ARG A 5 -22.16 17.02 21.89
CA ARG A 5 -22.61 15.64 22.18
C ARG A 5 -22.92 14.87 20.89
N ILE A 6 -23.64 15.50 19.95
CA ILE A 6 -24.03 14.88 18.68
C ILE A 6 -22.80 14.66 17.80
N ILE A 7 -21.90 15.65 17.71
CA ILE A 7 -20.64 15.53 16.94
C ILE A 7 -19.82 14.33 17.44
N THR A 8 -19.65 14.23 18.76
CA THR A 8 -18.84 13.17 19.39
C THR A 8 -19.44 11.78 19.14
N GLN A 9 -20.74 11.63 19.38
CA GLN A 9 -21.44 10.36 19.14
C GLN A 9 -21.40 9.95 17.67
N ALA A 10 -21.56 10.90 16.75
CA ALA A 10 -21.50 10.64 15.32
C ALA A 10 -20.13 10.11 14.89
N ILE A 11 -19.04 10.71 15.37
CA ILE A 11 -17.67 10.28 15.03
C ILE A 11 -17.38 8.89 15.59
N ILE A 12 -17.63 8.65 16.88
CA ILE A 12 -17.33 7.38 17.54
C ILE A 12 -18.14 6.24 16.91
N SER A 13 -19.46 6.41 16.82
CA SER A 13 -20.34 5.35 16.31
C SER A 13 -20.08 5.05 14.82
N SER A 14 -19.82 6.08 14.00
CA SER A 14 -19.49 5.90 12.59
C SER A 14 -18.15 5.18 12.40
N TYR A 15 -17.11 5.56 13.16
CA TYR A 15 -15.79 4.93 13.07
C TYR A 15 -15.85 3.46 13.48
N LEU A 16 -16.44 3.15 14.63
CA LEU A 16 -16.58 1.77 15.11
C LEU A 16 -17.40 0.93 14.12
N LYS A 17 -18.50 1.46 13.58
CA LYS A 17 -19.29 0.79 12.55
C LYS A 17 -18.48 0.53 11.28
N ARG A 18 -17.65 1.48 10.86
CA ARG A 18 -16.77 1.35 9.68
C ARG A 18 -15.69 0.29 9.91
N LEU A 19 -15.06 0.27 11.08
CA LEU A 19 -14.05 -0.73 11.44
C LEU A 19 -14.65 -2.14 11.56
N SER A 20 -15.80 -2.30 12.23
CA SER A 20 -16.47 -3.60 12.30
C SER A 20 -16.89 -4.11 10.93
N ARG A 21 -17.27 -3.21 10.01
CA ARG A 21 -17.65 -3.59 8.64
C ARG A 21 -16.52 -4.20 7.84
N VAL A 22 -15.25 -3.95 8.13
CA VAL A 22 -14.13 -4.53 7.38
C VAL A 22 -13.67 -5.89 7.91
N ILE A 23 -14.34 -6.43 8.93
CA ILE A 23 -14.00 -7.72 9.54
C ILE A 23 -15.07 -8.76 9.16
N PRO A 24 -14.73 -9.87 8.48
CA PRO A 24 -13.46 -10.14 7.79
C PRO A 24 -13.37 -9.35 6.47
N ALA A 25 -12.17 -9.11 5.95
CA ALA A 25 -11.93 -8.49 4.64
C ALA A 25 -11.61 -9.56 3.58
N ASP A 26 -11.74 -9.22 2.29
CA ASP A 26 -11.18 -10.05 1.22
C ASP A 26 -9.66 -9.83 1.14
N VAL A 27 -9.24 -8.56 1.13
CA VAL A 27 -7.84 -8.16 1.01
C VAL A 27 -7.49 -7.10 2.03
N VAL A 28 -6.38 -7.30 2.76
CA VAL A 28 -5.73 -6.28 3.57
C VAL A 28 -4.48 -5.78 2.84
N ILE A 29 -4.34 -4.46 2.70
CA ILE A 29 -3.15 -3.81 2.16
C ILE A 29 -2.45 -3.06 3.28
N VAL A 30 -1.15 -3.26 3.43
CA VAL A 30 -0.34 -2.62 4.48
C VAL A 30 0.57 -1.59 3.83
N GLY A 31 0.32 -0.31 4.09
CA GLY A 31 1.04 0.82 3.50
C GLY A 31 0.20 1.61 2.50
N GLY A 32 -0.06 2.87 2.81
CA GLY A 32 -0.81 3.85 2.02
C GLY A 32 0.05 4.64 1.03
N GLY A 33 1.12 4.03 0.52
CA GLY A 33 1.96 4.57 -0.54
C GLY A 33 1.34 4.42 -1.94
N PRO A 34 2.04 4.85 -3.01
CA PRO A 34 1.51 4.84 -4.37
C PRO A 34 1.09 3.43 -4.84
N SER A 35 1.93 2.41 -4.64
CA SER A 35 1.60 1.03 -5.03
C SER A 35 0.40 0.48 -4.27
N GLY A 36 0.34 0.69 -2.95
CA GLY A 36 -0.77 0.23 -2.11
C GLY A 36 -2.11 0.90 -2.43
N LEU A 37 -2.09 2.21 -2.74
CA LEU A 37 -3.29 2.95 -3.13
C LEU A 37 -3.79 2.55 -4.53
N VAL A 38 -2.88 2.34 -5.49
CA VAL A 38 -3.27 1.83 -6.82
C VAL A 38 -3.85 0.41 -6.71
N ALA A 39 -3.20 -0.48 -5.94
CA ALA A 39 -3.73 -1.81 -5.68
C ALA A 39 -5.13 -1.76 -5.05
N SER A 40 -5.32 -0.87 -4.06
CA SER A 40 -6.61 -0.65 -3.42
C SER A 40 -7.70 -0.28 -4.43
N TYR A 41 -7.40 0.63 -5.36
CA TYR A 41 -8.35 1.05 -6.39
C TYR A 41 -8.77 -0.13 -7.29
N TYR A 42 -7.82 -0.88 -7.84
CA TYR A 42 -8.14 -1.99 -8.76
C TYR A 42 -8.93 -3.11 -8.06
N LEU A 43 -8.53 -3.47 -6.84
CA LEU A 43 -9.21 -4.50 -6.05
C LEU A 43 -10.63 -4.07 -5.65
N ALA A 44 -10.80 -2.83 -5.18
CA ALA A 44 -12.12 -2.31 -4.82
C ALA A 44 -13.04 -2.17 -6.05
N LYS A 45 -12.50 -1.76 -7.20
CA LYS A 45 -13.23 -1.72 -8.48
C LYS A 45 -13.72 -3.10 -8.92
N ALA A 46 -12.98 -4.15 -8.58
CA ALA A 46 -13.40 -5.55 -8.75
C ALA A 46 -14.42 -6.04 -7.68
N ARG A 47 -14.97 -5.11 -6.88
CA ARG A 47 -15.97 -5.35 -5.82
C ARG A 47 -15.49 -6.23 -4.67
N LEU A 48 -14.17 -6.32 -4.47
CA LEU A 48 -13.61 -6.97 -3.30
C LEU A 48 -13.71 -6.04 -2.08
N LYS A 49 -13.89 -6.64 -0.91
CA LYS A 49 -13.87 -5.95 0.38
C LYS A 49 -12.43 -5.65 0.79
N VAL A 50 -11.93 -4.50 0.35
CA VAL A 50 -10.54 -4.07 0.56
C VAL A 50 -10.44 -3.16 1.79
N VAL A 51 -9.46 -3.43 2.65
CA VAL A 51 -9.03 -2.52 3.72
C VAL A 51 -7.55 -2.20 3.58
N LEU A 52 -7.19 -0.92 3.73
CA LEU A 52 -5.81 -0.45 3.77
C LEU A 52 -5.49 0.12 5.15
N PHE A 53 -4.39 -0.31 5.74
CA PHE A 53 -3.83 0.25 6.96
C PHE A 53 -2.56 1.05 6.64
N GLU A 54 -2.53 2.31 7.06
CA GLU A 54 -1.37 3.21 6.97
C GLU A 54 -0.97 3.63 8.39
N ARG A 55 0.33 3.59 8.67
CA ARG A 55 0.88 3.94 9.99
C ARG A 55 0.97 5.45 10.20
N GLU A 56 1.19 6.21 9.15
CA GLU A 56 1.28 7.67 9.24
C GLU A 56 -0.11 8.32 9.23
N LEU A 57 -0.16 9.58 9.71
CA LEU A 57 -1.39 10.37 9.67
C LEU A 57 -1.79 10.70 8.23
N ARG A 58 -0.82 10.90 7.34
CA ARG A 58 -1.05 11.27 5.94
C ARG A 58 -0.78 10.06 5.04
N LEU A 59 -1.64 9.90 4.04
CA LEU A 59 -1.43 8.93 2.98
C LEU A 59 -0.38 9.45 1.99
N GLY A 60 0.17 8.53 1.21
CA GLY A 60 1.07 8.81 0.10
C GLY A 60 2.48 8.27 0.26
N GLY A 61 2.83 7.78 1.45
CA GLY A 61 4.19 7.33 1.75
C GLY A 61 5.23 8.41 1.39
N GLY A 62 6.25 8.04 0.63
CA GLY A 62 7.31 8.96 0.18
C GLY A 62 6.97 9.83 -1.03
N MET A 63 5.88 9.55 -1.76
CA MET A 63 5.56 10.26 -3.01
C MET A 63 5.34 11.78 -2.84
N PRO A 64 4.58 12.28 -1.83
CA PRO A 64 4.27 13.71 -1.70
C PRO A 64 5.48 14.66 -1.69
N GLY A 65 6.66 14.18 -1.27
CA GLY A 65 7.89 14.97 -1.24
C GLY A 65 8.64 15.01 -2.57
N GLY A 66 8.23 14.20 -3.57
CA GLY A 66 8.92 14.06 -4.85
C GLY A 66 10.42 13.75 -4.70
N GLY A 67 11.26 14.39 -5.51
CA GLY A 67 12.71 14.27 -5.45
C GLY A 67 13.35 15.41 -4.66
N MET A 68 14.02 15.11 -3.54
CA MET A 68 14.72 16.11 -2.73
C MET A 68 13.82 17.28 -2.27
N MET A 69 12.57 16.98 -1.89
CA MET A 69 11.52 17.96 -1.55
C MET A 69 10.99 18.80 -2.73
N PHE A 70 11.48 18.57 -3.94
CA PHE A 70 10.84 19.06 -5.15
C PHE A 70 9.67 18.12 -5.44
N ASN A 71 8.45 18.60 -5.16
CA ASN A 71 7.19 17.85 -5.20
C ASN A 71 6.70 17.50 -6.62
N GLN A 72 7.63 17.19 -7.51
CA GLN A 72 7.44 16.65 -8.84
C GLN A 72 7.88 15.19 -8.86
N ILE A 73 7.21 14.38 -9.68
CA ILE A 73 7.56 13.00 -9.93
C ILE A 73 7.80 12.79 -11.42
N VAL A 74 8.64 11.81 -11.74
CA VAL A 74 8.81 11.32 -13.11
C VAL A 74 8.07 9.99 -13.28
N VAL A 75 7.43 9.83 -14.43
CA VAL A 75 6.79 8.59 -14.87
C VAL A 75 7.18 8.34 -16.33
N GLN A 76 7.59 7.13 -16.63
CA GLN A 76 7.95 6.67 -17.97
C GLN A 76 6.70 6.29 -18.80
N ASP A 77 6.82 6.23 -20.13
CA ASP A 77 5.69 6.02 -21.04
C ASP A 77 4.85 4.78 -20.71
N GLU A 78 5.48 3.67 -20.31
CA GLU A 78 4.80 2.42 -19.96
C GLU A 78 3.80 2.58 -18.81
N ALA A 79 4.03 3.54 -17.92
CA ALA A 79 3.18 3.83 -16.78
C ALA A 79 2.29 5.07 -16.97
N ARG A 80 2.43 5.79 -18.11
CA ARG A 80 1.65 7.00 -18.42
C ARG A 80 0.13 6.75 -18.35
N MET A 81 -0.31 5.59 -18.84
CA MET A 81 -1.73 5.19 -18.79
C MET A 81 -2.33 5.18 -17.38
N ILE A 82 -1.51 5.04 -16.33
CA ILE A 82 -1.98 5.12 -14.95
C ILE A 82 -2.30 6.57 -14.59
N LEU A 83 -1.50 7.54 -15.03
CA LEU A 83 -1.82 8.96 -14.84
C LEU A 83 -3.13 9.32 -15.53
N ASP A 84 -3.34 8.83 -16.77
CA ASP A 84 -4.60 8.99 -17.50
C ASP A 84 -5.80 8.37 -16.75
N GLN A 85 -5.63 7.14 -16.26
CA GLN A 85 -6.66 6.45 -15.48
C GLN A 85 -7.08 7.25 -14.25
N PHE A 86 -6.13 7.92 -13.59
CA PHE A 86 -6.41 8.75 -12.43
C PHE A 86 -6.68 10.22 -12.75
N ARG A 87 -6.72 10.59 -14.04
CA ARG A 87 -6.96 11.96 -14.53
C ARG A 87 -5.99 12.96 -13.93
N VAL A 88 -4.73 12.56 -13.80
CA VAL A 88 -3.63 13.39 -13.30
C VAL A 88 -3.04 14.16 -14.46
N ARG A 89 -2.86 15.47 -14.30
CA ARG A 89 -2.14 16.28 -15.29
C ARG A 89 -0.65 15.97 -15.26
N TYR A 90 -0.07 15.89 -16.44
CA TYR A 90 1.36 15.71 -16.63
C TYR A 90 1.81 16.44 -17.90
N GLU A 91 3.11 16.71 -17.96
CA GLU A 91 3.77 17.32 -19.11
C GLU A 91 4.86 16.35 -19.60
N GLU A 92 5.02 16.22 -20.91
CA GLU A 92 6.16 15.51 -21.49
C GLU A 92 7.39 16.42 -21.38
N TYR A 93 8.42 15.97 -20.64
CA TYR A 93 9.67 16.70 -20.47
C TYR A 93 10.64 16.40 -21.62
N GLU A 94 10.76 15.12 -21.95
CA GLU A 94 11.44 14.58 -23.14
C GLU A 94 10.78 13.26 -23.53
N ALA A 95 11.13 12.71 -24.70
CA ALA A 95 10.54 11.46 -25.19
C ALA A 95 10.61 10.37 -24.12
N ASP A 96 9.47 9.76 -23.81
CA ASP A 96 9.25 8.73 -22.78
C ASP A 96 9.35 9.19 -21.31
N TYR A 97 9.59 10.48 -21.03
CA TYR A 97 9.67 11.02 -19.66
C TYR A 97 8.59 12.06 -19.39
N TYR A 98 7.66 11.73 -18.50
CA TYR A 98 6.55 12.60 -18.12
C TYR A 98 6.72 13.08 -16.68
N VAL A 99 6.49 14.38 -16.47
CA VAL A 99 6.54 15.03 -15.17
C VAL A 99 5.13 15.31 -14.69
N ALA A 100 4.83 14.92 -13.45
CA ALA A 100 3.54 15.16 -12.81
C ALA A 100 3.72 15.71 -11.40
N SER A 101 2.71 16.43 -10.92
CA SER A 101 2.67 16.86 -9.52
C SER A 101 2.51 15.65 -8.60
N ALA A 102 3.43 15.50 -7.65
CA ALA A 102 3.36 14.45 -6.63
C ALA A 102 2.06 14.51 -5.81
N LEU A 103 1.65 15.73 -5.45
CA LEU A 103 0.47 15.99 -4.63
C LEU A 103 -0.82 15.72 -5.39
N GLU A 104 -0.90 16.13 -6.65
CA GLU A 104 -2.05 15.83 -7.51
C GLU A 104 -2.19 14.33 -7.70
N THR A 105 -1.08 13.66 -8.06
CA THR A 105 -1.06 12.22 -8.33
C THR A 105 -1.58 11.43 -7.14
N ILE A 106 -1.02 11.66 -5.96
CA ILE A 106 -1.38 10.88 -4.78
C ILE A 106 -2.78 11.20 -4.27
N SER A 107 -3.23 12.45 -4.40
CA SER A 107 -4.58 12.86 -4.02
C SER A 107 -5.62 12.24 -4.95
N ALA A 108 -5.35 12.22 -6.25
CA ALA A 108 -6.24 11.63 -7.26
C ALA A 108 -6.39 10.12 -7.05
N ILE A 109 -5.28 9.39 -6.88
CA ILE A 109 -5.30 7.94 -6.62
C ILE A 109 -6.05 7.67 -5.31
N THR A 110 -5.74 8.40 -4.23
CA THR A 110 -6.40 8.23 -2.93
C THR A 110 -7.91 8.44 -3.04
N PHE A 111 -8.32 9.55 -3.63
CA PHE A 111 -9.74 9.86 -3.81
C PHE A 111 -10.46 8.77 -4.62
N GLN A 112 -9.89 8.36 -5.75
CA GLN A 112 -10.51 7.34 -6.59
C GLN A 112 -10.52 5.94 -5.95
N ALA A 113 -9.50 5.56 -5.18
CA ALA A 113 -9.51 4.32 -4.42
C ALA A 113 -10.65 4.29 -3.39
N ILE A 114 -10.87 5.39 -2.67
CA ILE A 114 -11.98 5.53 -1.72
C ILE A 114 -13.33 5.47 -2.45
N GLN A 115 -13.48 6.18 -3.57
CA GLN A 115 -14.70 6.16 -4.38
C GLN A 115 -15.00 4.78 -4.97
N ALA A 116 -13.95 4.00 -5.30
CA ALA A 116 -14.10 2.62 -5.75
C ALA A 116 -14.55 1.66 -4.63
N GLY A 117 -14.47 2.08 -3.36
CA GLY A 117 -14.97 1.34 -2.20
C GLY A 117 -13.91 0.91 -1.18
N ALA A 118 -12.62 1.19 -1.43
CA ALA A 118 -11.55 0.82 -0.51
C ALA A 118 -11.72 1.53 0.85
N GLN A 119 -11.58 0.78 1.94
CA GLN A 119 -11.65 1.31 3.30
C GLN A 119 -10.25 1.61 3.81
N ILE A 120 -9.89 2.89 3.92
CA ILE A 120 -8.55 3.31 4.37
C ILE A 120 -8.57 3.78 5.83
N PHE A 121 -7.70 3.21 6.67
CA PHE A 121 -7.46 3.62 8.05
C PHE A 121 -6.00 4.03 8.21
N ASN A 122 -5.79 5.32 8.50
CA ASN A 122 -4.49 5.89 8.82
C ASN A 122 -4.22 5.79 10.34
N ASN A 123 -2.96 6.02 10.72
CA ASN A 123 -2.50 5.94 12.11
C ASN A 123 -2.67 4.54 12.76
N ILE A 124 -2.68 3.48 11.95
CA ILE A 124 -2.75 2.07 12.37
C ILE A 124 -1.54 1.33 11.81
N SER A 125 -0.75 0.72 12.71
CA SER A 125 0.36 -0.15 12.35
C SER A 125 -0.12 -1.60 12.26
N VAL A 126 0.43 -2.34 11.30
CA VAL A 126 0.38 -3.81 11.30
C VAL A 126 1.66 -4.31 11.96
N GLU A 127 1.54 -4.88 13.15
CA GLU A 127 2.70 -5.33 13.95
C GLU A 127 2.96 -6.83 13.85
N ASP A 128 2.00 -7.61 13.34
CA ASP A 128 2.15 -9.05 13.13
C ASP A 128 1.17 -9.62 12.09
N LEU A 129 1.31 -10.91 11.79
CA LEU A 129 0.45 -11.69 10.89
C LEU A 129 -0.30 -12.78 11.65
N LYS A 130 -1.56 -13.03 11.26
CA LYS A 130 -2.27 -14.25 11.64
C LYS A 130 -1.92 -15.35 10.64
N ILE A 131 -1.21 -16.38 11.11
CA ILE A 131 -0.82 -17.54 10.29
C ILE A 131 -1.47 -18.80 10.86
N ILE A 132 -2.20 -19.53 10.03
CA ILE A 132 -2.82 -20.83 10.37
C ILE A 132 -2.49 -21.79 9.23
N ASP A 133 -2.08 -23.02 9.58
CA ASP A 133 -1.73 -24.07 8.61
C ASP A 133 -0.78 -23.59 7.50
N ASP A 134 0.25 -22.83 7.89
CA ASP A 134 1.26 -22.26 7.00
C ASP A 134 0.72 -21.32 5.91
N LYS A 135 -0.39 -20.64 6.19
CA LYS A 135 -0.97 -19.63 5.30
C LYS A 135 -1.28 -18.36 6.09
N VAL A 136 -1.09 -17.21 5.46
CA VAL A 136 -1.55 -15.94 6.03
C VAL A 136 -3.08 -15.88 5.92
N CYS A 137 -3.72 -15.57 7.04
CA CYS A 137 -5.18 -15.53 7.19
C CYS A 137 -5.67 -14.22 7.81
N GLY A 138 -4.78 -13.24 7.99
CA GLY A 138 -5.09 -11.98 8.66
C GLY A 138 -3.87 -11.18 9.05
N VAL A 139 -4.11 -9.98 9.56
CA VAL A 139 -3.09 -9.09 10.13
C VAL A 139 -3.40 -8.77 11.58
N VAL A 140 -2.37 -8.45 12.35
CA VAL A 140 -2.46 -7.98 13.73
C VAL A 140 -2.19 -6.48 13.73
N ILE A 141 -3.18 -5.69 14.14
CA ILE A 141 -3.16 -4.23 14.08
C ILE A 141 -3.13 -3.59 15.47
N ASN A 142 -2.48 -2.45 15.55
CA ASN A 142 -2.52 -1.57 16.70
C ASN A 142 -2.50 -0.11 16.26
N TRP A 143 -2.84 0.80 17.15
CA TRP A 143 -2.67 2.22 16.89
C TRP A 143 -1.18 2.56 16.82
N THR A 144 -0.74 3.24 15.77
CA THR A 144 0.68 3.65 15.64
C THR A 144 1.17 4.49 16.83
N PRO A 145 0.36 5.36 17.47
CA PRO A 145 0.76 6.04 18.71
C PRO A 145 1.08 5.10 19.88
N VAL A 146 0.41 3.95 20.00
CA VAL A 146 0.69 2.94 21.05
C VAL A 146 2.10 2.38 20.86
N GLU A 147 2.44 1.99 19.63
CA GLU A 147 3.77 1.53 19.24
C GLU A 147 4.83 2.61 19.50
N ARG A 148 4.61 3.85 19.02
CA ARG A 148 5.56 4.97 19.15
C ARG A 148 5.80 5.37 20.61
N ALA A 149 4.75 5.36 21.43
CA ALA A 149 4.84 5.62 22.86
C ALA A 149 5.37 4.43 23.66
N LYS A 150 5.56 3.27 23.02
CA LYS A 150 6.02 2.02 23.64
C LYS A 150 5.12 1.57 24.80
N LEU A 151 3.81 1.75 24.66
CA LEU A 151 2.83 1.33 25.66
C LEU A 151 2.61 -0.19 25.57
N HIS A 152 2.37 -0.82 26.73
CA HIS A 152 2.02 -2.23 26.81
C HIS A 152 0.50 -2.41 26.65
N VAL A 153 0.03 -2.38 25.40
CA VAL A 153 -1.38 -2.58 25.04
C VAL A 153 -1.46 -3.61 23.92
N ASP A 154 -2.25 -4.66 24.15
CA ASP A 154 -2.40 -5.75 23.19
C ASP A 154 -3.07 -5.29 21.88
N PRO A 155 -2.67 -5.87 20.74
CA PRO A 155 -3.27 -5.58 19.44
C PRO A 155 -4.59 -6.31 19.20
N LEU A 156 -5.25 -5.98 18.08
CA LEU A 156 -6.43 -6.69 17.56
C LEU A 156 -6.12 -7.35 16.21
N VAL A 157 -6.97 -8.29 15.80
CA VAL A 157 -6.77 -9.07 14.57
C VAL A 157 -7.84 -8.75 13.53
N ILE A 158 -7.41 -8.60 12.27
CA ILE A 158 -8.29 -8.45 11.10
C ILE A 158 -8.11 -9.68 10.22
N ASP A 159 -9.13 -10.53 10.19
CA ASP A 159 -9.18 -11.69 9.31
C ASP A 159 -9.32 -11.28 7.85
N CYS A 160 -8.54 -11.90 6.96
CA CYS A 160 -8.64 -11.71 5.53
C CYS A 160 -8.14 -12.90 4.72
N ARG A 161 -8.51 -12.94 3.43
CA ARG A 161 -8.05 -14.00 2.50
C ARG A 161 -6.66 -13.72 1.95
N PHE A 162 -6.34 -12.46 1.68
CA PHE A 162 -5.05 -12.05 1.11
C PHE A 162 -4.49 -10.83 1.83
N VAL A 163 -3.17 -10.78 1.98
CA VAL A 163 -2.43 -9.63 2.50
C VAL A 163 -1.46 -9.13 1.43
N VAL A 164 -1.34 -7.81 1.28
CA VAL A 164 -0.35 -7.17 0.42
C VAL A 164 0.58 -6.31 1.27
N ASP A 165 1.87 -6.65 1.28
CA ASP A 165 2.91 -5.76 1.78
C ASP A 165 3.21 -4.68 0.72
N ALA A 166 2.77 -3.46 1.01
CA ALA A 166 3.05 -2.23 0.26
C ALA A 166 3.80 -1.21 1.13
N THR A 167 4.54 -1.67 2.15
CA THR A 167 5.22 -0.81 3.14
C THR A 167 6.50 -0.14 2.62
N GLY A 168 6.84 -0.39 1.35
CA GLY A 168 7.97 0.25 0.68
C GLY A 168 9.31 -0.39 1.04
N HIS A 169 10.37 0.41 1.07
CA HIS A 169 11.75 -0.03 1.30
C HIS A 169 11.93 -0.95 2.54
N PRO A 170 11.24 -0.71 3.68
CA PRO A 170 11.40 -1.56 4.85
C PRO A 170 10.85 -2.98 4.69
N ALA A 171 9.84 -3.21 3.83
CA ALA A 171 9.12 -4.48 3.71
C ALA A 171 8.70 -5.06 5.09
N GLU A 172 8.03 -4.24 5.91
CA GLU A 172 7.81 -4.49 7.34
C GLU A 172 7.04 -5.78 7.61
N VAL A 173 6.07 -6.11 6.76
CA VAL A 173 5.26 -7.33 6.91
C VAL A 173 6.12 -8.55 6.61
N ILE A 174 6.90 -8.51 5.52
CA ILE A 174 7.80 -9.61 5.17
C ILE A 174 8.91 -9.79 6.20
N ARG A 175 9.49 -8.71 6.72
CA ARG A 175 10.49 -8.79 7.79
C ARG A 175 9.92 -9.36 9.08
N THR A 176 8.66 -9.07 9.38
CA THR A 176 7.97 -9.68 10.52
C THR A 176 7.79 -11.18 10.32
N LEU A 177 7.36 -11.61 9.11
CA LEU A 177 7.26 -13.02 8.75
C LEU A 177 8.62 -13.73 8.85
N GLU A 178 9.67 -13.14 8.27
CA GLU A 178 11.05 -13.63 8.32
C GLU A 178 11.50 -13.86 9.76
N LYS A 179 11.35 -12.83 10.61
CA LYS A 179 11.77 -12.87 12.01
C LYS A 179 11.03 -13.94 12.83
N LYS A 180 9.75 -14.16 12.56
CA LYS A 180 8.90 -15.06 13.36
C LYS A 180 8.90 -16.50 12.87
N THR A 181 9.11 -16.74 11.57
CA THR A 181 8.94 -18.07 10.96
C THR A 181 10.19 -18.60 10.25
N GLY A 182 11.11 -17.71 9.84
CA GLY A 182 12.28 -18.07 9.03
C GLY A 182 11.96 -18.57 7.61
N ARG A 183 10.71 -18.49 7.13
CA ARG A 183 10.28 -19.10 5.86
C ARG A 183 10.50 -18.24 4.61
N VAL A 184 10.61 -16.92 4.78
CA VAL A 184 10.89 -15.97 3.70
C VAL A 184 12.05 -15.10 4.16
N ILE A 185 13.07 -14.94 3.31
CA ILE A 185 14.25 -14.12 3.61
C ILE A 185 14.14 -12.81 2.83
N CYS A 186 14.17 -11.68 3.54
CA CYS A 186 14.13 -10.36 2.92
C CYS A 186 15.56 -9.87 2.67
N LYS A 187 16.01 -9.95 1.41
CA LYS A 187 17.40 -9.64 1.04
C LYS A 187 17.81 -8.19 1.30
N GLY A 188 16.85 -7.27 1.33
CA GLY A 188 17.09 -5.82 1.29
C GLY A 188 17.29 -5.33 -0.14
N GLU A 189 17.16 -4.02 -0.34
CA GLU A 189 17.36 -3.41 -1.66
C GLU A 189 18.85 -3.17 -1.98
N GLY A 190 19.16 -3.18 -3.28
CA GLY A 190 20.46 -2.79 -3.81
C GLY A 190 20.64 -1.27 -4.00
N PRO A 191 21.84 -0.83 -4.41
CA PRO A 191 22.10 0.56 -4.77
C PRO A 191 21.26 1.03 -5.96
N MET A 192 21.30 2.33 -6.25
CA MET A 192 20.45 2.91 -7.28
C MET A 192 20.84 2.49 -8.70
N TRP A 193 19.87 1.95 -9.43
CA TRP A 193 19.91 1.72 -10.87
C TRP A 193 18.47 1.83 -11.37
N ALA A 194 18.09 3.02 -11.86
CA ALA A 194 16.69 3.37 -12.12
C ALA A 194 15.98 2.42 -13.09
N GLU A 195 16.56 2.21 -14.27
CA GLU A 195 15.99 1.33 -15.31
C GLU A 195 15.75 -0.10 -14.79
N MET A 196 16.78 -0.72 -14.19
CA MET A 196 16.66 -2.05 -13.63
C MET A 196 15.71 -2.09 -12.44
N GLY A 197 15.71 -1.04 -11.61
CA GLY A 197 14.85 -0.91 -10.44
C GLY A 197 13.38 -0.91 -10.83
N GLU A 198 12.99 -0.05 -11.77
CA GLU A 198 11.63 0.08 -12.29
C GLU A 198 11.12 -1.23 -12.89
N ARG A 199 11.94 -1.87 -13.73
CA ARG A 199 11.60 -3.18 -14.33
C ARG A 199 11.45 -4.26 -13.27
N MET A 200 12.43 -4.39 -12.37
CA MET A 200 12.45 -5.44 -11.36
C MET A 200 11.31 -5.29 -10.36
N ILE A 201 10.84 -4.09 -10.00
CA ILE A 201 9.68 -3.94 -9.11
C ILE A 201 8.50 -4.72 -9.70
N VAL A 202 8.18 -4.46 -10.97
CA VAL A 202 7.02 -5.07 -11.63
C VAL A 202 7.23 -6.58 -11.71
N GLU A 203 8.40 -7.06 -12.12
CA GLU A 203 8.73 -8.49 -12.17
C GLU A 203 8.62 -9.17 -10.79
N ASN A 204 9.11 -8.53 -9.73
CA ASN A 204 9.14 -9.00 -8.36
C ASN A 204 7.79 -8.88 -7.63
N THR A 205 6.81 -8.23 -8.24
CA THR A 205 5.44 -8.15 -7.70
C THR A 205 4.74 -9.48 -7.88
N LYS A 206 4.60 -10.23 -6.78
CA LYS A 206 4.02 -11.58 -6.75
C LYS A 206 3.70 -12.04 -5.33
N GLU A 207 3.12 -13.23 -5.22
CA GLU A 207 2.98 -13.96 -3.96
C GLU A 207 4.35 -14.44 -3.48
N VAL A 208 4.66 -14.21 -2.20
CA VAL A 208 5.96 -14.59 -1.60
C VAL A 208 5.81 -15.65 -0.50
N PHE A 209 4.61 -15.77 0.05
CA PHE A 209 4.18 -16.78 0.99
C PHE A 209 2.68 -17.01 0.76
N PRO A 210 2.10 -18.19 1.02
CA PRO A 210 0.68 -18.42 0.76
C PRO A 210 -0.22 -17.32 1.35
N ASN A 211 -0.99 -16.68 0.46
CA ASN A 211 -1.87 -15.53 0.67
C ASN A 211 -1.18 -14.19 0.98
N LEU A 212 0.14 -14.10 0.88
CA LEU A 212 0.91 -12.88 1.14
C LEU A 212 1.67 -12.44 -0.12
N TYR A 213 1.27 -11.28 -0.61
CA TYR A 213 1.80 -10.65 -1.80
C TYR A 213 2.66 -9.44 -1.44
N VAL A 214 3.54 -9.05 -2.36
CA VAL A 214 4.37 -7.85 -2.24
C VAL A 214 4.21 -6.97 -3.47
N CYS A 215 4.25 -5.65 -3.28
CA CYS A 215 4.25 -4.68 -4.37
C CYS A 215 5.07 -3.43 -4.01
N GLY A 216 5.35 -2.58 -5.00
CA GLY A 216 6.21 -1.41 -4.87
C GLY A 216 7.61 -1.77 -4.37
N MET A 217 8.24 -0.87 -3.62
CA MET A 217 9.61 -1.08 -3.15
C MET A 217 9.77 -2.29 -2.22
N ALA A 218 8.70 -2.73 -1.56
CA ALA A 218 8.72 -3.96 -0.78
C ALA A 218 9.07 -5.17 -1.66
N ALA A 219 8.61 -5.20 -2.91
CA ALA A 219 8.96 -6.26 -3.86
C ALA A 219 10.47 -6.32 -4.13
N ASN A 220 11.11 -5.18 -4.44
CA ASN A 220 12.56 -5.16 -4.64
C ASN A 220 13.34 -5.43 -3.35
N ALA A 221 12.86 -4.96 -2.20
CA ALA A 221 13.49 -5.26 -0.91
C ALA A 221 13.49 -6.77 -0.60
N VAL A 222 12.40 -7.47 -0.91
CA VAL A 222 12.34 -8.93 -0.69
C VAL A 222 13.29 -9.67 -1.62
N PHE A 223 13.31 -9.31 -2.91
CA PHE A 223 14.02 -10.09 -3.92
C PHE A 223 15.46 -9.62 -4.22
N GLY A 224 15.91 -8.50 -3.65
CA GLY A 224 17.26 -7.97 -3.83
C GLY A 224 17.42 -7.05 -5.04
N GLY A 225 16.33 -6.40 -5.48
CA GLY A 225 16.35 -5.47 -6.62
C GLY A 225 16.94 -4.09 -6.25
N PRO A 226 17.44 -3.33 -7.23
CA PRO A 226 17.95 -1.97 -7.00
C PRO A 226 16.79 -0.98 -6.75
N ARG A 227 17.12 0.14 -6.10
CA ARG A 227 16.23 1.31 -5.99
C ARG A 227 16.29 2.18 -7.24
N MET A 228 15.27 3.02 -7.47
CA MET A 228 15.12 3.82 -8.69
C MET A 228 15.18 5.33 -8.50
N GLY A 229 15.04 5.82 -7.26
CA GLY A 229 14.99 7.27 -7.02
C GLY A 229 13.60 7.84 -7.32
N PRO A 230 13.49 9.12 -7.73
CA PRO A 230 12.21 9.84 -7.83
C PRO A 230 11.46 9.57 -9.16
N ILE A 231 11.48 8.34 -9.64
CA ILE A 231 10.66 7.83 -10.74
C ILE A 231 9.66 6.81 -10.18
N PHE A 232 8.41 6.86 -10.63
CA PHE A 232 7.31 6.16 -9.95
C PHE A 232 6.49 5.23 -10.84
N GLY A 233 6.82 5.05 -12.11
CA GLY A 233 6.02 4.20 -13.00
C GLY A 233 5.97 2.74 -12.55
N GLY A 234 7.09 2.19 -12.09
CA GLY A 234 7.20 0.84 -11.55
C GLY A 234 6.37 0.67 -10.28
N MET A 235 6.30 1.68 -9.40
CA MET A 235 5.40 1.67 -8.24
C MET A 235 3.93 1.56 -8.66
N LEU A 236 3.52 2.37 -9.63
CA LEU A 236 2.15 2.45 -10.11
C LEU A 236 1.73 1.16 -10.83
N LEU A 237 2.56 0.67 -11.75
CA LEU A 237 2.35 -0.58 -12.48
C LEU A 237 2.37 -1.80 -11.54
N SER A 238 3.24 -1.78 -10.53
CA SER A 238 3.27 -2.82 -9.50
C SER A 238 1.97 -2.90 -8.69
N GLY A 239 1.42 -1.75 -8.30
CA GLY A 239 0.11 -1.69 -7.63
C GLY A 239 -1.01 -2.25 -8.52
N GLN A 240 -1.01 -1.93 -9.82
CA GLN A 240 -1.95 -2.50 -10.77
C GLN A 240 -1.78 -4.02 -10.90
N LYS A 241 -0.54 -4.50 -11.08
CA LYS A 241 -0.21 -5.91 -11.25
C LYS A 241 -0.63 -6.75 -10.05
N VAL A 242 -0.31 -6.33 -8.81
CA VAL A 242 -0.71 -7.10 -7.63
C VAL A 242 -2.24 -7.19 -7.50
N GLY A 243 -2.95 -6.12 -7.86
CA GLY A 243 -4.40 -6.12 -7.92
C GLY A 243 -4.93 -7.18 -8.90
N GLN A 244 -4.39 -7.22 -10.12
CA GLN A 244 -4.76 -8.19 -11.15
C GLN A 244 -4.45 -9.63 -10.73
N LEU A 245 -3.28 -9.87 -10.13
CA LEU A 245 -2.89 -11.20 -9.63
C LEU A 245 -3.91 -11.72 -8.62
N ILE A 246 -4.28 -10.91 -7.62
CA ILE A 246 -5.24 -11.32 -6.59
C ILE A 246 -6.64 -11.53 -7.19
N ILE A 247 -7.09 -10.65 -8.09
CA ILE A 247 -8.38 -10.81 -8.78
C ILE A 247 -8.44 -12.15 -9.50
N SER A 248 -7.37 -12.55 -10.19
CA SER A 248 -7.29 -13.84 -10.91
C SER A 248 -7.26 -15.09 -10.02
N GLN A 249 -7.02 -14.93 -8.71
CA GLN A 249 -7.12 -16.04 -7.74
C GLN A 249 -8.55 -16.23 -7.22
N ILE A 250 -9.43 -15.25 -7.45
CA ILE A 250 -10.80 -15.26 -6.95
C ILE A 250 -11.80 -15.65 -8.04
N TRP A 251 -11.54 -15.25 -9.29
CA TRP A 251 -12.39 -15.47 -10.46
C TRP A 251 -11.65 -16.31 -11.50
#